data_AF-A0AA88GKN9-F1
#
_entry.id   AF-A0AA88GKN9-F1
#
_cell.length_a   1.000
_cell.length_b   1.000
_cell.length_c   1.000
_cell.angle_alpha   90.00
_cell.angle_beta   90.00
_cell.angle_gamma   90.00
#
_symmetry.space_group_name_H-M   'P 1'
#
loop_
_entity.id
_entity.type
_entity.pdbx_description
1 polymer ?
#
loop_
_entity_poly.entity_id
_entity_poly.type
_entity_poly.pdbx_seq_one_letter_code
_entity_poly.pdbx_strand_id
1 'polypeptide(L)'
;MLQFKHELQIFKTFNKYVPKLKGKWPLTVLLLNIFLPGVGTLVAGCVTSKKKKVKFCIIFGLLQMLLSVVLFGWAWSVFWGVFMFKRSTGIGKFVPDVNV
;
A
#
# COMPACT_ATOMS: atom_id res chain seq x y z
N MET A 1 2.08 4.33 -28.05
CA MET A 1 1.03 3.36 -27.66
C MET A 1 1.57 2.18 -26.84
N LEU A 2 2.74 1.60 -27.16
CA LEU A 2 3.36 0.53 -26.36
C LEU A 2 3.71 0.95 -24.92
N GLN A 3 4.29 2.14 -24.74
CA GLN A 3 4.71 2.65 -23.42
C GLN A 3 3.53 2.75 -22.43
N PHE A 4 2.37 3.24 -22.91
CA PHE A 4 1.15 3.32 -22.11
C PHE A 4 0.61 1.96 -21.66
N LYS A 5 0.71 0.92 -22.52
CA LYS A 5 0.29 -0.44 -22.16
C LYS A 5 1.18 -1.02 -21.04
N HIS A 6 2.47 -0.72 -21.07
CA HIS A 6 3.44 -1.22 -20.09
C HIS A 6 3.21 -0.59 -18.70
N GLU A 7 3.01 0.72 -18.63
CA GLU A 7 2.61 1.42 -17.40
C GLU A 7 1.35 0.82 -16.78
N LEU A 8 0.32 0.57 -17.61
CA LEU A 8 -0.91 -0.09 -17.18
C LEU A 8 -0.67 -1.49 -16.60
N GLN A 9 0.24 -2.27 -17.19
CA GLN A 9 0.58 -3.60 -16.67
C GLN A 9 1.32 -3.52 -15.33
N ILE A 10 2.23 -2.55 -15.17
CA ILE A 10 2.93 -2.30 -13.92
C ILE A 10 1.94 -1.92 -12.82
N PHE A 11 1.06 -0.94 -13.10
CA PHE A 11 0.02 -0.53 -12.14
C PHE A 11 -0.92 -1.69 -11.77
N LYS A 12 -1.32 -2.53 -12.72
CA LYS A 12 -2.13 -3.73 -12.45
C LYS A 12 -1.41 -4.71 -11.52
N THR A 13 -0.14 -4.99 -11.81
CA THR A 13 0.69 -5.91 -11.03
C THR A 13 0.95 -5.37 -9.64
N PHE A 14 1.25 -4.08 -9.53
CA PHE A 14 1.44 -3.36 -8.28
C PHE A 14 0.19 -3.38 -7.39
N ASN A 15 -0.96 -3.04 -7.97
CA ASN A 15 -2.24 -3.00 -7.26
C ASN A 15 -2.64 -4.39 -6.70
N LYS A 16 -2.14 -5.47 -7.31
CA LYS A 16 -2.29 -6.84 -6.78
C LYS A 16 -1.63 -6.99 -5.41
N TYR A 17 -0.51 -6.31 -5.15
CA TYR A 17 0.26 -6.41 -3.90
C TYR A 17 -0.27 -5.51 -2.79
N VAL A 18 -0.92 -4.39 -3.11
CA VAL A 18 -1.51 -3.49 -2.11
C VAL A 18 -2.60 -4.24 -1.32
N PRO A 19 -2.50 -4.35 0.02
CA PRO A 19 -3.51 -5.03 0.83
C PRO A 19 -4.81 -4.22 0.83
N LYS A 20 -5.94 -4.94 0.87
CA LYS A 20 -7.26 -4.33 1.10
C LYS A 20 -7.59 -4.56 2.56
N LEU A 21 -7.75 -3.48 3.30
CA LEU A 21 -8.01 -3.48 4.73
C LEU A 21 -9.51 -3.27 4.97
N LYS A 22 -10.05 -3.83 6.06
CA LYS A 22 -11.48 -3.71 6.41
C LYS A 22 -11.70 -2.64 7.48
N GLY A 23 -12.88 -2.03 7.51
CA GLY A 23 -13.28 -1.10 8.58
C GLY A 23 -12.40 0.15 8.65
N LYS A 24 -11.99 0.53 9.87
CA LYS A 24 -11.21 1.76 10.15
C LYS A 24 -9.70 1.60 9.96
N TRP A 25 -9.21 0.36 9.80
CA TRP A 25 -7.79 0.04 9.60
C TRP A 25 -7.09 0.81 8.47
N PRO A 26 -7.69 1.05 7.29
CA PRO A 26 -7.02 1.80 6.23
C PRO A 26 -6.67 3.24 6.64
N LEU A 27 -7.54 3.89 7.42
CA LEU A 27 -7.31 5.23 7.94
C LEU A 27 -6.23 5.21 9.03
N THR A 28 -6.31 4.25 9.94
CA THR A 28 -5.31 4.08 11.02
C THR A 28 -3.92 3.84 10.45
N VAL A 29 -3.80 2.99 9.42
CA VAL A 29 -2.53 2.72 8.74
C VAL A 29 -1.97 3.95 8.03
N LEU A 30 -2.82 4.75 7.39
CA LEU A 30 -2.39 6.01 6.76
C LEU A 30 -1.83 6.98 7.80
N LEU A 31 -2.55 7.19 8.91
CA LEU A 31 -2.08 8.07 9.99
C LEU A 31 -0.78 7.55 10.60
N LEU A 32 -0.68 6.25 10.86
CA LEU A 32 0.56 5.63 11.36
C LEU A 32 1.74 5.87 10.42
N ASN A 33 1.58 5.70 9.11
CA ASN A 33 2.67 5.92 8.16
C ASN A 33 3.09 7.39 8.02
N ILE A 34 2.24 8.36 8.40
CA ILE A 34 2.60 9.78 8.41
C ILE A 34 3.53 10.11 9.60
N PHE A 35 3.27 9.56 10.78
CA PHE A 35 4.06 9.84 11.98
C PHE A 35 5.23 8.85 12.19
N LEU A 36 5.03 7.60 11.79
CA LEU A 36 5.92 6.46 12.01
C LEU A 36 6.07 5.66 10.70
N PRO A 37 6.95 6.09 9.79
CA PRO A 37 7.09 5.48 8.48
C PRO A 37 7.47 4.00 8.60
N GLY A 38 6.68 3.15 7.94
CA GLY A 38 6.86 1.70 7.92
C GLY A 38 6.07 0.94 8.99
N VAL A 39 5.78 1.54 10.15
CA VAL A 39 5.02 0.88 11.22
C VAL A 39 3.58 0.61 10.79
N GLY A 40 2.91 1.58 10.16
CA GLY A 40 1.56 1.38 9.63
C GLY A 40 1.52 0.28 8.57
N THR A 41 2.55 0.17 7.73
CA THR A 41 2.69 -0.90 6.74
C THR A 41 2.89 -2.28 7.38
N LEU A 42 3.63 -2.39 8.50
CA LEU A 42 3.73 -3.64 9.26
C LEU A 42 2.39 -4.04 9.87
N VAL A 43 1.68 -3.10 10.49
CA VAL A 43 0.33 -3.32 11.04
C VAL A 43 -0.64 -3.76 9.95
N ALA A 44 -0.58 -3.16 8.76
CA ALA A 44 -1.37 -3.57 7.60
C ALA A 44 -1.12 -5.04 7.22
N GLY A 45 0.11 -5.54 7.41
CA GLY A 45 0.47 -6.94 7.25
C GLY A 45 -0.17 -7.85 8.30
N CYS A 46 -0.37 -7.40 9.53
CA CYS A 46 -1.05 -8.16 10.58
C CYS A 46 -2.57 -8.19 10.39
N VAL A 47 -3.16 -7.10 9.90
CA VAL A 47 -4.63 -6.97 9.78
C VAL A 47 -5.18 -7.39 8.42
N THR A 48 -4.32 -7.68 7.44
CA THR A 48 -4.76 -8.18 6.12
C THR A 48 -5.15 -9.65 6.19
N SER A 49 -6.31 -10.00 5.64
CA SER A 49 -6.77 -11.39 5.61
C SER A 49 -6.05 -12.25 4.54
N LYS A 50 -5.22 -11.64 3.68
CA LYS A 50 -4.55 -12.35 2.58
C LYS A 50 -3.10 -12.68 2.94
N LYS A 51 -2.82 -13.94 3.30
CA LYS A 51 -1.48 -14.46 3.67
C LYS A 51 -0.37 -14.09 2.67
N LYS A 52 -0.66 -14.11 1.36
CA LYS A 52 0.31 -13.73 0.31
C LYS A 52 0.76 -12.26 0.39
N LYS A 53 -0.05 -11.37 0.97
CA LYS A 53 0.25 -9.93 1.08
C LYS A 53 0.98 -9.56 2.37
N VAL A 54 0.91 -10.42 3.38
CA VAL A 54 1.58 -10.23 4.68
C VAL A 54 3.09 -10.08 4.49
N LYS A 55 3.72 -11.01 3.75
CA LYS A 55 5.17 -10.97 3.49
C LYS A 55 5.61 -9.66 2.82
N PHE A 56 4.85 -9.17 1.84
CA PHE A 56 5.14 -7.89 1.18
C PHE A 56 5.01 -6.71 2.13
N CYS A 57 3.98 -6.68 2.97
CA CYS A 57 3.79 -5.62 3.96
C CYS A 57 4.94 -5.60 4.98
N ILE A 58 5.41 -6.78 5.41
CA ILE A 58 6.55 -6.88 6.34
C ILE A 58 7.82 -6.34 5.69
N ILE A 59 8.17 -6.82 4.49
CA ILE A 59 9.39 -6.39 3.79
C ILE A 59 9.34 -4.89 3.48
N PHE A 60 8.21 -4.39 2.98
CA PHE A 60 8.06 -2.97 2.63
C PHE A 60 8.06 -2.09 3.87
N GLY A 61 7.45 -2.53 4.98
CA GLY A 61 7.46 -1.81 6.25
C GLY A 61 8.87 -1.68 6.82
N LEU A 62 9.65 -2.76 6.82
CA LEU A 62 11.05 -2.74 7.26
C LEU A 62 11.92 -1.85 6.36
N LEU A 63 11.76 -1.96 5.04
CA LEU A 63 12.51 -1.13 4.10
C LEU A 63 12.15 0.35 4.23
N GLN A 64 10.87 0.68 4.45
CA GLN A 64 10.41 2.04 4.73
C GLN A 64 11.00 2.60 6.02
N MET A 65 11.11 1.79 7.09
CA MET A 65 11.76 2.19 8.33
C MET A 65 13.25 2.48 8.11
N LEU A 66 13.98 1.61 7.41
CA LEU A 66 15.42 1.80 7.14
C LEU A 66 15.68 3.02 6.24
N LEU A 67 14.88 3.21 5.20
CA LEU A 67 15.00 4.35 4.26
C LEU A 67 14.40 5.64 4.82
N SER A 68 13.67 5.60 5.94
CA SER A 68 13.04 6.80 6.51
C SER A 68 14.08 7.84 6.97
N VAL A 69 15.28 7.38 7.35
CA VAL A 69 16.42 8.24 7.73
C VAL A 69 16.79 9.23 6.62
N VAL A 70 16.55 8.88 5.36
CA VAL A 70 16.89 9.68 4.18
C VAL A 70 15.67 10.48 3.67
N LEU A 71 14.58 10.60 4.44
CA LEU A 71 13.26 11.17 4.07
C LEU A 71 12.53 10.46 2.91
N PHE A 72 13.25 9.74 2.05
CA PHE A 72 12.71 8.97 0.95
C PHE A 72 11.78 7.84 1.43
N GLY A 73 12.19 7.11 2.47
CA GLY A 73 11.35 6.07 3.07
C GLY A 73 10.08 6.62 3.72
N TRP A 74 10.12 7.87 4.19
CA TRP A 74 8.94 8.53 4.76
C TRP A 74 7.90 8.87 3.69
N ALA A 75 8.30 9.56 2.61
CA ALA A 75 7.41 9.89 1.50
C ALA A 75 6.81 8.61 0.87
N TRP A 76 7.64 7.57 0.72
CA TRP A 76 7.19 6.26 0.25
C TRP A 76 6.14 5.65 1.19
N SER A 77 6.34 5.75 2.51
CA SER A 77 5.39 5.21 3.49
C SER A 77 4.03 5.88 3.45
N VAL A 78 4.00 7.22 3.32
CA VAL A 78 2.76 8.00 3.17
C VAL A 78 2.05 7.64 1.87
N PHE A 79 2.77 7.56 0.75
CA PHE A 79 2.20 7.16 -0.53
C PHE A 79 1.58 5.75 -0.47
N TRP A 80 2.25 4.81 0.20
CA TRP A 80 1.74 3.47 0.45
C TRP A 80 0.45 3.48 1.28
N GLY A 81 0.42 4.29 2.33
CA GLY A 81 -0.76 4.52 3.17
C GLY A 81 -1.97 5.01 2.37
N VAL A 82 -1.77 5.97 1.48
CA VAL A 82 -2.83 6.53 0.62
C VAL A 82 -3.35 5.47 -0.35
N PHE A 83 -2.47 4.64 -0.94
CA PHE A 83 -2.87 3.55 -1.81
C PHE A 83 -3.73 2.50 -1.08
N MET A 84 -3.33 2.12 0.14
CA MET A 84 -4.11 1.20 0.97
C MET A 84 -5.48 1.79 1.36
N PHE A 85 -5.52 3.09 1.70
CA PHE A 85 -6.75 3.81 2.00
C PHE A 85 -7.70 3.82 0.80
N LYS A 86 -7.26 4.33 -0.36
CA LYS A 86 -8.07 4.40 -1.59
C LYS A 86 -8.57 3.03 -2.04
N ARG A 87 -7.71 2.00 -2.01
CA ARG A 87 -8.09 0.62 -2.37
C ARG A 87 -9.15 0.03 -1.43
N SER A 88 -9.18 0.48 -0.19
CA SER A 88 -10.08 -0.05 0.84
C SER A 88 -11.40 0.71 0.92
N THR A 89 -11.38 2.04 0.77
CA THR A 89 -12.57 2.90 0.85
C THR A 89 -13.31 3.05 -0.48
N GLY A 90 -12.66 2.78 -1.62
CA GLY A 90 -13.28 2.92 -2.94
C GLY A 90 -13.51 4.38 -3.38
N ILE A 91 -13.08 5.36 -2.59
CA ILE A 91 -13.11 6.79 -2.94
C ILE A 91 -12.07 7.01 -4.05
N GLY A 92 -12.55 7.21 -5.28
CA GLY A 92 -11.72 7.33 -6.48
C GLY A 92 -11.24 5.97 -7.04
N LYS A 93 -12.16 5.07 -7.41
CA LYS A 93 -11.84 3.85 -8.18
C LYS A 93 -11.14 4.21 -9.50
N PHE A 94 -9.80 4.24 -9.51
CA PHE A 94 -9.01 4.34 -10.75
C PHE A 94 -8.59 2.97 -11.31
N VAL A 95 -9.02 1.85 -10.71
CA VAL A 95 -8.80 0.53 -11.30
C VAL A 95 -10.04 -0.34 -11.05
N PRO A 96 -10.78 -0.73 -12.10
CA PRO A 96 -11.91 -1.66 -11.96
C PRO A 96 -11.43 -2.98 -11.35
N ASP A 97 -12.29 -3.59 -10.54
CA ASP A 97 -12.06 -4.93 -10.00
C ASP A 97 -11.77 -5.88 -11.19
N VAL A 98 -10.57 -6.47 -11.23
CA VAL A 98 -10.08 -7.34 -12.31
C VAL A 98 -10.80 -8.70 -12.41
N ASN A 99 -11.95 -8.82 -11.75
CA ASN A 99 -12.81 -10.00 -11.71
C ASN A 99 -14.24 -9.68 -12.17
N VAL A 100 -14.42 -8.61 -12.95
CA VAL A 100 -15.59 -8.41 -13.82
C VAL A 100 -15.13 -8.55 -15.26
#